data_AF-A0A927WY40-F1
#
_entry.id   AF-A0A927WY40-F1
#
_cell.length_a   1.000
_cell.length_b   1.000
_cell.length_c   1.000
_cell.angle_alpha   90.00
_cell.angle_beta   90.00
_cell.angle_gamma   90.00
#
_symmetry.space_group_name_H-M   'P 1'
#
loop_
_entity.id
_entity.type
_entity.pdbx_description
1 polymer ?
#
loop_
_entity_poly.entity_id
_entity_poly.type
_entity_poly.pdbx_seq_one_letter_code
_entity_poly.pdbx_strand_id
1 'polypeptide(L)'
;MDKSGLEEKIMDYRIEDLTKEECVYIREKINEILPYEVDAETEEFVLKVENEKGEIIGGCIAEAYEYHWSRVLLEDLWVDERYRHQGIGSMIIREVERIEERRAVGS
;
A
#
# COMPACT_ATOMS: atom_id res chain seq x y z
N MET A 1 -36.56 13.37 -6.24
CA MET A 1 -35.81 12.11 -6.40
C MET A 1 -35.48 12.01 -7.88
N ASP A 2 -34.27 12.42 -8.23
CA ASP A 2 -33.71 12.21 -9.56
C ASP A 2 -32.33 11.60 -9.36
N LYS A 3 -32.15 10.42 -9.94
CA LYS A 3 -30.96 9.59 -9.86
C LYS A 3 -30.06 10.03 -11.00
N SER A 4 -29.26 11.08 -10.79
CA SER A 4 -28.14 11.36 -11.68
C SER A 4 -27.11 10.25 -11.51
N GLY A 5 -27.07 9.35 -12.51
CA GLY A 5 -26.22 8.18 -12.55
C GLY A 5 -24.75 8.55 -12.36
N LEU A 6 -24.16 8.03 -11.29
CA LEU A 6 -22.75 7.70 -11.27
C LEU A 6 -22.65 6.37 -12.01
N GLU A 7 -22.40 6.43 -13.32
CA GLU A 7 -21.81 5.31 -14.04
C GLU A 7 -20.41 5.11 -13.48
N GLU A 8 -20.27 4.32 -12.41
CA GLU A 8 -18.99 3.75 -12.04
C GLU A 8 -18.52 2.91 -13.22
N LYS A 9 -17.52 3.44 -13.92
CA LYS A 9 -16.80 2.74 -14.97
C LYS A 9 -16.18 1.50 -14.32
N ILE A 10 -16.84 0.36 -14.44
CA ILE A 10 -16.31 -0.95 -14.04
C ILE A 10 -15.06 -1.17 -14.89
N MET A 11 -13.90 -0.85 -14.34
CA MET A 11 -12.63 -1.20 -14.94
C MET A 11 -12.51 -2.72 -14.82
N ASP A 12 -12.62 -3.40 -15.95
CA ASP A 12 -12.41 -4.83 -16.04
C ASP A 12 -10.89 -5.08 -15.93
N TYR A 13 -10.40 -5.25 -14.71
CA TYR A 13 -8.99 -5.57 -14.46
C TYR A 13 -8.83 -7.06 -14.17
N ARG A 14 -7.75 -7.64 -14.70
CA ARG A 14 -7.33 -9.01 -14.42
C ARG A 14 -6.06 -8.99 -13.59
N ILE A 15 -5.98 -9.89 -12.61
CA ILE A 15 -4.81 -10.11 -11.78
C ILE A 15 -4.32 -11.51 -12.11
N GLU A 16 -3.08 -11.60 -12.61
CA GLU A 16 -2.47 -12.83 -13.09
C GLU A 16 -1.02 -12.91 -12.56
N ASP A 17 -0.49 -14.12 -12.44
CA ASP A 17 0.92 -14.33 -12.11
C ASP A 17 1.79 -13.84 -13.27
N LEU A 18 2.87 -13.12 -12.95
CA LEU A 18 3.75 -12.52 -13.94
C LEU A 18 4.85 -13.49 -14.39
N THR A 19 5.18 -13.40 -15.68
CA THR A 19 6.44 -13.95 -16.21
C THR A 19 7.65 -13.14 -15.71
N LYS A 20 8.85 -13.69 -15.89
CA LYS A 20 10.10 -12.99 -15.52
C LYS A 20 10.28 -11.72 -16.35
N GLU A 21 9.94 -11.78 -17.63
CA GLU A 21 10.03 -10.67 -18.57
C GLU A 21 9.09 -9.53 -18.16
N GLU A 22 7.87 -9.86 -17.75
CA GLU A 22 6.90 -8.87 -17.24
C GLU A 22 7.35 -8.27 -15.90
N CYS A 23 7.96 -9.06 -15.01
CA CYS A 23 8.56 -8.54 -13.79
C CYS A 23 9.66 -7.50 -14.07
N VAL A 24 10.49 -7.74 -15.09
CA VAL A 24 11.52 -6.77 -15.52
C VAL A 24 10.86 -5.51 -16.06
N TYR A 25 9.89 -5.66 -16.97
CA TYR A 25 9.18 -4.52 -17.56
C TYR A 25 8.51 -3.63 -16.52
N ILE A 26 7.78 -4.21 -15.55
CA ILE A 26 7.12 -3.44 -14.49
C ILE A 26 8.17 -2.72 -13.62
N ARG A 27 9.28 -3.38 -13.31
CA ARG A 27 10.37 -2.76 -12.52
C ARG A 27 11.01 -1.59 -13.24
N GLU A 28 11.23 -1.70 -14.56
CA GLU A 28 11.70 -0.58 -15.38
C GLU A 28 10.72 0.60 -15.33
N LYS A 29 9.40 0.34 -15.43
CA LYS A 29 8.39 1.40 -15.30
C LYS A 29 8.33 2.06 -13.93
N ILE A 30 8.53 1.29 -12.86
CA ILE A 30 8.65 1.86 -11.51
C ILE A 30 9.91 2.75 -11.44
N ASN A 31 11.03 2.29 -11.97
CA ASN A 31 12.29 3.03 -11.96
C ASN A 31 12.27 4.31 -12.81
N GLU A 32 11.46 4.37 -13.87
CA GLU A 32 11.21 5.60 -14.65
C GLU A 32 10.56 6.71 -13.80
N ILE A 33 9.79 6.33 -12.79
CA ILE A 33 9.04 7.25 -11.91
C ILE A 33 9.81 7.50 -10.60
N LEU A 34 10.51 6.48 -10.10
CA LEU A 34 11.23 6.45 -8.83
C LEU A 34 12.66 5.94 -9.09
N PRO A 35 13.62 6.83 -9.40
CA PRO A 35 14.99 6.39 -9.72
C PRO A 35 15.58 5.62 -8.53
N TYR A 36 16.07 4.41 -8.77
CA TYR A 36 16.67 3.57 -7.73
C TYR A 36 17.99 4.19 -7.25
N GLU A 37 18.05 4.64 -6.00
CA GLU A 37 19.28 5.13 -5.38
C GLU A 37 19.70 4.24 -4.22
N VAL A 38 21.02 4.02 -4.10
CA VAL A 38 21.62 2.90 -3.35
C VAL A 38 21.91 3.28 -1.88
N ASP A 39 21.79 4.57 -1.52
CA ASP A 39 22.23 5.11 -0.23
C ASP A 39 21.07 5.57 0.66
N ALA A 40 19.93 4.90 0.58
CA ALA A 40 18.72 5.34 1.26
C ALA A 40 18.69 5.14 2.77
N GLU A 41 18.45 6.23 3.51
CA GLU A 41 17.97 6.10 4.89
C GLU A 41 16.55 5.55 4.84
N THR A 42 16.35 4.47 5.60
CA THR A 42 15.07 3.79 5.70
C THR A 42 14.56 3.77 7.13
N GLU A 43 13.25 3.89 7.27
CA GLU A 43 12.56 3.81 8.56
C GLU A 43 11.47 2.75 8.50
N GLU A 44 11.61 1.69 9.30
CA GLU A 44 10.56 0.70 9.50
C GLU A 44 9.44 1.26 10.38
N PHE A 45 8.19 0.96 10.04
CA PHE A 45 7.06 1.17 10.91
C PHE A 45 6.06 0.02 10.84
N VAL A 46 5.38 -0.20 11.97
CA VAL A 46 4.46 -1.32 12.16
C VAL A 46 3.08 -0.78 12.50
N LEU A 47 2.06 -1.24 11.76
CA LEU A 47 0.66 -0.97 12.06
C LEU A 47 0.00 -2.22 12.61
N LYS A 48 -0.80 -2.05 13.66
CA LYS A 48 -1.74 -3.07 14.13
C LYS A 48 -3.17 -2.58 13.99
N VAL A 49 -4.07 -3.50 13.68
CA VAL A 49 -5.52 -3.31 13.76
C VAL A 49 -6.01 -4.14 14.93
N GLU A 50 -6.64 -3.49 15.90
CA GLU A 50 -7.15 -4.10 17.12
C GLU A 50 -8.67 -3.95 17.16
N ASN A 51 -9.38 -5.01 17.57
CA ASN A 51 -10.83 -4.95 17.74
C ASN A 51 -11.23 -4.41 19.12
N GLU A 52 -12.53 -4.23 19.37
CA GLU A 52 -13.04 -3.71 20.64
C GLU A 52 -12.72 -4.59 21.87
N LYS A 53 -12.33 -5.85 21.64
CA LYS A 53 -11.95 -6.79 22.70
C LYS A 53 -10.45 -6.77 23.00
N GLY A 54 -9.67 -5.95 22.27
CA GLY A 54 -8.21 -5.89 22.41
C GLY A 54 -7.46 -6.96 21.62
N GLU A 55 -8.13 -7.68 20.71
CA GLU A 55 -7.48 -8.69 19.87
C GLU A 55 -6.86 -8.03 18.63
N ILE A 56 -5.60 -8.35 18.32
CA ILE A 56 -4.97 -7.95 17.05
C ILE A 56 -5.55 -8.81 15.93
N ILE A 57 -6.22 -8.17 14.98
CA ILE A 57 -6.94 -8.82 13.87
C ILE A 57 -6.33 -8.52 12.50
N GLY A 58 -5.28 -7.72 12.46
CA GLY A 58 -4.55 -7.39 11.24
C GLY A 58 -3.38 -6.48 11.53
N GLY A 59 -2.54 -6.26 10.52
CA GLY A 59 -1.41 -5.35 10.61
C GLY A 59 -0.52 -5.39 9.37
N CYS A 60 0.47 -4.52 9.36
CA CYS A 60 1.53 -4.54 8.36
C CYS A 60 2.89 -4.16 8.96
N ILE A 61 3.94 -4.63 8.29
CA ILE A 61 5.31 -4.14 8.42
C ILE A 61 5.64 -3.43 7.11
N ALA A 62 6.14 -2.21 7.22
CA ALA A 62 6.46 -1.38 6.08
C ALA A 62 7.75 -0.60 6.32
N GLU A 63 8.49 -0.37 5.25
CA GLU A 63 9.74 0.38 5.25
C GLU A 63 9.55 1.63 4.39
N ALA A 64 9.74 2.80 5.00
CA ALA A 64 9.75 4.07 4.28
C ALA A 64 11.17 4.46 3.89
N TYR A 65 11.31 5.05 2.71
CA TYR A 65 12.58 5.52 2.15
C TYR A 65 12.56 7.05 2.16
N GLU A 66 13.43 7.69 2.93
CA GLU A 66 13.49 9.15 3.04
C GLU A 66 14.28 9.78 1.87
N TYR A 67 13.59 10.15 0.79
CA TYR A 67 14.18 10.73 -0.44
C TYR A 67 13.39 11.91 -1.01
N HIS A 68 13.92 12.55 -2.06
CA HIS A 68 13.23 13.53 -2.91
C HIS A 68 11.87 13.06 -3.50
N TRP A 69 11.51 11.78 -3.28
CA TRP A 69 10.24 11.15 -3.61
C TRP A 69 9.86 10.21 -2.45
N SER A 70 8.66 10.35 -1.89
CA SER A 70 8.17 9.45 -0.83
C SER A 70 7.84 8.07 -1.42
N ARG A 71 8.43 7.03 -0.84
CA ARG A 71 8.17 5.63 -1.19
C ARG A 71 8.08 4.81 0.08
N VAL A 72 7.05 3.96 0.11
CA VAL A 72 6.97 2.86 1.07
C VAL A 72 7.02 1.53 0.35
N LEU A 73 7.85 0.64 0.89
CA LEU A 73 7.80 -0.78 0.66
C LEU A 73 6.90 -1.41 1.71
N LEU A 74 5.80 -2.03 1.28
CA LEU A 74 5.00 -2.89 2.14
C LEU A 74 5.62 -4.28 2.12
N GLU A 75 6.25 -4.69 3.22
CA GLU A 75 6.91 -5.99 3.32
C GLU A 75 5.90 -7.09 3.64
N ASP A 76 5.13 -6.88 4.70
CA ASP A 76 4.15 -7.84 5.19
C ASP A 76 2.80 -7.16 5.38
N LEU A 77 1.74 -7.81 4.91
CA LEU A 77 0.36 -7.44 5.17
C LEU A 77 -0.43 -8.68 5.60
N TRP A 78 -1.07 -8.58 6.76
CA TRP A 78 -1.87 -9.66 7.29
C TRP A 78 -3.22 -9.17 7.80
N VAL A 79 -4.24 -9.98 7.53
CA VAL A 79 -5.57 -9.86 8.12
C VAL A 79 -6.00 -11.25 8.54
N ASP A 80 -6.44 -11.36 9.79
CA ASP A 80 -7.02 -12.58 10.35
C ASP A 80 -8.16 -13.05 9.44
N GLU A 81 -8.17 -14.34 9.11
CA GLU A 81 -9.11 -14.91 8.14
C GLU A 81 -10.58 -14.64 8.48
N ARG A 82 -10.90 -14.57 9.77
CA ARG A 82 -12.26 -14.33 10.29
C ARG A 82 -12.74 -12.90 9.97
N TYR A 83 -11.80 -12.00 9.69
CA TYR A 83 -12.05 -10.57 9.46
C TYR A 83 -11.74 -10.13 8.01
N ARG A 84 -11.38 -11.07 7.11
CA ARG A 84 -11.15 -10.76 5.68
C ARG A 84 -12.44 -10.38 4.97
N HIS A 85 -12.29 -9.78 3.77
CA HIS A 85 -13.39 -9.28 2.93
C HIS A 85 -14.22 -8.14 3.54
N GLN A 86 -13.76 -7.55 4.65
CA GLN A 86 -14.37 -6.39 5.30
C GLN A 86 -13.64 -5.07 4.98
N GLY A 87 -12.69 -5.10 4.03
CA GLY A 87 -11.92 -3.92 3.63
C GLY A 87 -10.76 -3.54 4.58
N ILE A 88 -10.43 -4.38 5.56
CA ILE A 88 -9.36 -4.11 6.54
C ILE A 88 -8.00 -3.95 5.85
N GLY A 89 -7.65 -4.80 4.88
CA GLY A 89 -6.41 -4.65 4.12
C GLY A 89 -6.32 -3.29 3.43
N SER A 90 -7.39 -2.88 2.73
CA SER A 90 -7.47 -1.55 2.10
C SER A 90 -7.42 -0.40 3.11
N MET A 91 -7.93 -0.59 4.33
CA MET A 91 -7.79 0.39 5.41
C MET A 91 -6.34 0.52 5.87
N ILE A 92 -5.61 -0.60 6.01
CA ILE A 92 -4.19 -0.59 6.38
C ILE A 92 -3.37 0.15 5.31
N ILE A 93 -3.58 -0.15 4.03
CA ILE A 93 -2.88 0.53 2.92
C ILE A 93 -3.13 2.04 2.93
N ARG A 94 -4.38 2.47 3.13
CA ARG A 94 -4.68 3.91 3.22
C ARG A 94 -4.02 4.59 4.40
N GLU A 95 -3.80 3.89 5.52
CA GLU A 95 -3.10 4.47 6.65
C GLU A 95 -1.58 4.53 6.42
N VAL A 96 -1.01 3.55 5.71
CA VAL A 96 0.36 3.62 5.19
C VAL A 96 0.55 4.87 4.31
N GLU A 97 -0.34 5.10 3.34
CA GLU A 97 -0.30 6.29 2.48
C GLU A 97 -0.34 7.60 3.28
N ARG A 98 -1.19 7.67 4.32
CA ARG A 98 -1.29 8.87 5.19
C ARG A 98 -0.07 9.10 6.08
N ILE A 99 0.60 8.04 6.52
CA ILE A 99 1.85 8.16 7.29
C ILE A 99 2.91 8.80 6.40
N GLU A 100 2.99 8.35 5.15
CA GLU A 100 3.90 8.90 4.16
C GLU A 100 3.60 10.36 3.82
N GLU A 101 2.34 10.71 3.59
CA GLU A 101 1.96 12.12 3.38
C GLU A 101 2.36 13.01 4.56
N ARG A 102 2.22 12.52 5.80
CA ARG A 102 2.63 13.27 7.00
C ARG A 102 4.14 13.45 7.09
N ARG A 103 4.92 12.44 6.72
CA ARG A 103 6.39 12.50 6.69
C ARG A 103 6.88 13.51 5.64
N ALA A 104 6.27 13.52 4.46
CA ALA A 104 6.64 14.42 3.36
C ALA A 104 6.34 15.91 3.63
N VAL A 105 5.37 16.22 4.50
CA VAL A 105 5.05 17.62 4.88
C VAL A 105 5.91 18.11 6.05
N GLY A 106 6.50 17.19 6.83
CA GLY A 106 7.32 17.50 8.00
C GLY A 106 8.83 17.60 7.73
N SER A 107 9.28 17.34 6.49
CA SER A 107 10.68 17.35 6.05
C SER A 107 11.09 18.62 5.32
#